data_AF-A4J5E6-F1
#
_entry.id   AF-A4J5E6-F1
#
_cell.length_a   1.000
_cell.length_b   1.000
_cell.length_c   1.000
_cell.angle_alpha   90.00
_cell.angle_beta   90.00
_cell.angle_gamma   90.00
#
_symmetry.space_group_name_H-M   'P 1'
#
loop_
_entity.id
_entity.type
_entity.pdbx_description
1 polymer ?
#
loop_
_entity_poly.entity_id
_entity_poly.type
_entity_poly.pdbx_seq_one_letter_code
_entity_poly.pdbx_strand_id
1 'polypeptide(L)'
;MIMQLFRAWSVLDHYKGQNEVTFNWFVVGRKKPIAPYEELIENYDDNNAEAWCDNLFVNEFFTNEEIKELKEYLLLSHQMEVQVEEVSLPVRSGGLSYGLLLINGAIGFYSLADEEGYNLSVSVLGHYEVEEQDFSNLLTSKDLQNGLDFLKLVLNNLNLKSESSFPSLT
;
A
#
# COMPACT_ATOMS: atom_id res chain seq x y z
N MET A 1 13.62 -20.08 -22.10
CA MET A 1 13.94 -19.81 -20.68
C MET A 1 12.60 -19.64 -19.98
N ILE A 2 12.37 -20.30 -18.84
CA ILE A 2 11.13 -20.12 -18.08
C ILE A 2 11.20 -18.72 -17.46
N MET A 3 10.16 -17.91 -17.64
CA MET A 3 10.08 -16.58 -17.04
C MET A 3 9.85 -16.72 -15.53
N GLN A 4 10.63 -16.00 -14.74
CA GLN A 4 10.53 -15.99 -13.28
C GLN A 4 10.22 -14.56 -12.82
N LEU A 5 9.24 -14.45 -11.94
CA LEU A 5 8.83 -13.19 -11.32
C LEU A 5 9.03 -13.28 -9.82
N PHE A 6 9.32 -12.14 -9.18
CA PHE A 6 9.71 -12.11 -7.78
C PHE A 6 8.94 -11.05 -7.00
N ARG A 7 8.63 -11.38 -5.75
CA ARG A 7 8.35 -10.42 -4.69
C ARG A 7 9.65 -10.07 -3.99
N ALA A 8 9.74 -8.85 -3.48
CA ALA A 8 10.90 -8.37 -2.76
C ALA A 8 10.48 -7.62 -1.51
N TRP A 9 11.19 -7.86 -0.41
CA TRP A 9 11.00 -7.09 0.82
C TRP A 9 12.32 -6.90 1.56
N SER A 10 12.35 -5.88 2.40
CA SER A 10 13.45 -5.62 3.34
C SER A 10 12.90 -5.44 4.73
N VAL A 11 13.70 -5.78 5.73
CA VAL A 11 13.36 -5.58 7.14
C VAL A 11 14.34 -4.55 7.69
N LEU A 12 13.80 -3.45 8.25
CA LEU A 12 14.60 -2.41 8.88
C LEU A 12 14.34 -2.41 10.36
N ASP A 13 15.43 -2.41 11.12
CA ASP A 13 15.36 -2.18 12.55
C ASP A 13 15.29 -0.67 12.86
N HIS A 14 14.58 -0.32 13.93
CA HIS A 14 14.51 1.05 14.47
C HIS A 14 13.95 2.10 13.49
N TYR A 15 13.17 1.69 12.49
CA TYR A 15 12.56 2.63 11.55
C TYR A 15 11.37 3.37 12.21
N LYS A 16 11.43 4.71 12.23
CA LYS A 16 10.42 5.59 12.86
C LYS A 16 10.07 5.21 14.31
N GLY A 17 11.04 4.69 15.07
CA GLY A 17 10.85 4.31 16.47
C GLY A 17 10.22 2.93 16.68
N GLN A 18 10.07 2.12 15.64
CA GLN A 18 9.64 0.73 15.72
C GLN A 18 10.79 -0.23 15.55
N ASN A 19 10.71 -1.36 16.25
CA ASN A 19 11.81 -2.31 16.31
C ASN A 19 12.05 -3.02 14.99
N GLU A 20 11.00 -3.38 14.25
CA GLU A 20 11.12 -4.17 13.02
C GLU A 20 10.02 -3.73 12.04
N VAL A 21 10.40 -3.06 10.95
CA VAL A 21 9.45 -2.59 9.92
C VAL A 21 9.77 -3.27 8.61
N THR A 22 8.78 -3.95 8.04
CA THR A 22 8.90 -4.59 6.73
C THR A 22 8.51 -3.61 5.63
N PHE A 23 9.42 -3.43 4.67
CA PHE A 23 9.17 -2.73 3.42
C PHE A 23 8.93 -3.74 2.32
N ASN A 24 7.73 -3.76 1.78
CA ASN A 24 7.39 -4.53 0.58
C ASN A 24 7.67 -3.66 -0.64
N TRP A 25 8.70 -4.02 -1.40
CA TRP A 25 9.09 -3.32 -2.60
C TRP A 25 8.24 -3.81 -3.77
N PHE A 26 7.84 -2.89 -4.65
CA PHE A 26 7.06 -3.22 -5.84
C PHE A 26 7.32 -2.24 -6.97
N VAL A 27 7.17 -2.74 -8.20
CA VAL A 27 7.29 -1.93 -9.42
C VAL A 27 6.04 -1.09 -9.62
N VAL A 28 6.22 0.17 -9.99
CA VAL A 28 5.12 1.09 -10.34
C VAL A 28 5.27 1.65 -11.74
N GLY A 29 4.13 1.94 -12.38
CA GLY A 29 4.12 2.61 -13.69
C GLY A 29 4.68 1.77 -14.84
N ARG A 30 4.67 0.44 -14.71
CA ARG A 30 5.15 -0.47 -15.77
C ARG A 30 4.32 -0.24 -17.05
N LYS A 31 4.98 0.20 -18.12
CA LYS A 31 4.32 0.58 -19.39
C LYS A 31 3.89 -0.60 -20.25
N LYS A 32 4.56 -1.74 -20.11
CA LYS A 32 4.30 -2.97 -20.86
C LYS A 32 4.38 -4.15 -19.91
N PRO A 33 3.44 -5.11 -19.98
CA PRO A 33 3.52 -6.29 -19.14
C PRO A 33 4.77 -7.09 -19.49
N ILE A 34 5.28 -7.81 -18.49
CA ILE A 34 6.50 -8.62 -18.63
C ILE A 34 6.28 -9.78 -19.62
N ALA A 35 5.04 -10.27 -19.68
CA ALA A 35 4.53 -11.28 -20.60
C ALA A 35 3.02 -11.11 -20.80
N PRO A 36 2.39 -11.83 -21.74
CA PRO A 36 0.93 -11.83 -21.88
C PRO A 36 0.23 -12.17 -20.55
N TYR A 37 -0.85 -11.46 -20.22
CA TYR A 37 -1.55 -11.64 -18.95
C TYR A 37 -2.18 -13.03 -18.82
N GLU A 38 -2.52 -13.66 -19.95
CA GLU A 38 -3.01 -15.04 -20.03
C GLU A 38 -1.97 -16.06 -19.56
N GLU A 39 -0.68 -15.73 -19.60
CA GLU A 39 0.40 -16.57 -19.07
C GLU A 39 0.68 -16.26 -17.59
N LEU A 40 0.34 -15.06 -17.13
CA LEU A 40 0.64 -14.57 -15.79
C LEU A 40 -0.50 -14.84 -14.79
N ILE A 41 -1.76 -14.83 -15.25
CA ILE A 41 -2.95 -14.85 -14.41
C ILE A 41 -3.81 -16.06 -14.79
N GLU A 42 -4.18 -16.85 -13.78
CA GLU A 42 -5.00 -18.04 -13.93
C GLU A 42 -6.41 -17.66 -14.38
N ASN A 43 -6.90 -18.27 -15.46
CA ASN A 43 -8.22 -18.00 -16.04
C ASN A 43 -8.45 -16.52 -16.38
N TYR A 44 -7.40 -15.84 -16.87
CA TYR A 44 -7.50 -14.45 -17.27
C TYR A 44 -8.60 -14.21 -18.33
N ASP A 45 -9.43 -13.20 -18.10
CA ASP A 45 -10.44 -12.72 -19.04
C ASP A 45 -10.39 -11.19 -19.09
N ASP A 46 -9.89 -10.65 -20.19
CA ASP A 46 -9.80 -9.21 -20.43
C ASP A 46 -11.19 -8.52 -20.47
N ASN A 47 -12.27 -9.29 -20.64
CA ASN A 47 -13.64 -8.75 -20.57
C ASN A 47 -14.16 -8.63 -19.13
N ASN A 48 -13.42 -9.15 -18.13
CA ASN A 48 -13.79 -9.03 -16.73
C ASN A 48 -13.56 -7.58 -16.26
N ALA A 49 -14.57 -6.99 -15.60
CA ALA A 49 -14.49 -5.64 -15.05
C ALA A 49 -13.37 -5.47 -14.00
N GLU A 50 -12.89 -6.56 -13.40
CA GLU A 50 -11.80 -6.57 -12.41
C GLU A 50 -10.43 -6.90 -13.03
N ALA A 51 -10.34 -7.17 -14.34
CA ALA A 51 -9.09 -7.55 -15.00
C ALA A 51 -7.98 -6.50 -14.82
N TRP A 52 -8.34 -5.22 -14.68
CA TRP A 52 -7.36 -4.15 -14.42
C TRP A 52 -6.70 -4.26 -13.04
N CYS A 53 -7.40 -4.79 -12.02
CA CYS A 53 -6.83 -5.05 -10.70
C CYS A 53 -5.78 -6.16 -10.77
N ASP A 54 -6.11 -7.24 -11.48
CA ASP A 54 -5.18 -8.35 -11.67
C ASP A 54 -3.96 -7.93 -12.49
N ASN A 55 -4.17 -7.14 -13.55
CA ASN A 55 -3.10 -6.54 -14.33
C ASN A 55 -2.18 -5.69 -13.45
N LEU A 56 -2.75 -4.86 -12.56
CA LEU A 56 -1.97 -4.04 -11.65
C LEU A 56 -1.14 -4.92 -10.71
N PHE A 57 -1.75 -5.95 -10.12
CA PHE A 57 -1.09 -6.89 -9.22
C PHE A 57 0.11 -7.61 -9.85
N VAL A 58 -0.01 -8.14 -11.07
CA VAL A 58 1.11 -8.85 -11.70
C VAL A 58 2.20 -7.92 -12.22
N ASN A 59 1.85 -6.66 -12.53
CA ASN A 59 2.83 -5.67 -12.98
C ASN A 59 3.76 -5.17 -11.87
N GLU A 60 3.41 -5.43 -10.60
CA GLU A 60 4.21 -5.10 -9.42
C GLU A 60 5.43 -6.01 -9.23
N PHE A 61 5.39 -7.21 -9.81
CA PHE A 61 6.48 -8.15 -9.65
C PHE A 61 7.73 -7.72 -10.41
N PHE A 62 8.87 -8.15 -9.88
CA PHE A 62 10.17 -7.91 -10.45
C PHE A 62 10.60 -9.06 -11.36
N THR A 63 11.32 -8.74 -12.42
CA THR A 63 12.13 -9.71 -13.16
C THR A 63 13.43 -10.02 -12.40
N ASN A 64 14.16 -11.06 -12.83
CA ASN A 64 15.45 -11.41 -12.25
C ASN A 64 16.48 -10.28 -12.38
N GLU A 65 16.50 -9.59 -13.52
CA GLU A 65 17.36 -8.44 -13.78
C GLU A 65 17.02 -7.29 -12.84
N GLU A 66 15.73 -6.94 -12.72
CA GLU A 66 15.26 -5.87 -11.85
C GLU A 66 15.54 -6.17 -10.36
N ILE A 67 15.45 -7.44 -9.91
CA ILE A 67 15.86 -7.84 -8.56
C ILE A 67 17.33 -7.60 -8.30
N LYS A 68 18.21 -7.88 -9.28
CA LYS A 68 19.65 -7.66 -9.12
C LYS A 68 19.95 -6.17 -8.97
N GLU A 69 19.33 -5.35 -9.82
CA GLU A 69 19.46 -3.89 -9.74
C GLU A 69 18.96 -3.38 -8.37
N LEU A 70 17.78 -3.83 -7.91
CA LEU A 70 17.20 -3.43 -6.63
C LEU A 70 18.10 -3.83 -5.45
N LYS A 71 18.62 -5.07 -5.45
CA LYS A 71 19.55 -5.58 -4.42
C LYS A 71 20.81 -4.73 -4.33
N GLU A 72 21.42 -4.45 -5.47
CA GLU A 72 22.64 -3.65 -5.53
C GLU A 72 22.38 -2.21 -5.06
N TYR A 73 21.30 -1.60 -5.52
CA TYR A 73 20.93 -0.24 -5.14
C TYR A 73 20.66 -0.10 -3.64
N LEU A 74 19.81 -0.96 -3.06
CA LEU A 74 19.48 -0.90 -1.64
C LEU A 74 20.68 -1.24 -0.75
N LEU A 75 21.56 -2.14 -1.18
CA LEU A 75 22.77 -2.43 -0.44
C LEU A 75 23.76 -1.24 -0.44
N LEU A 76 23.98 -0.60 -1.59
CA LEU A 76 24.95 0.48 -1.73
C LEU A 76 24.45 1.80 -1.13
N SER A 77 23.20 2.17 -1.43
CA SER A 77 22.64 3.47 -1.05
C SER A 77 22.07 3.46 0.37
N HIS A 78 21.53 2.31 0.81
CA HIS A 78 20.78 2.21 2.07
C HIS A 78 21.36 1.21 3.07
N GLN A 79 22.44 0.48 2.72
CA GLN A 79 23.00 -0.61 3.53
C GLN A 79 21.95 -1.65 3.93
N MET A 80 21.01 -1.89 3.01
CA MET A 80 19.82 -2.69 3.25
C MET A 80 19.85 -3.97 2.41
N GLU A 81 19.56 -5.09 3.06
CA GLU A 81 19.41 -6.37 2.37
C GLU A 81 17.99 -6.53 1.82
N VAL A 82 17.87 -7.21 0.68
CA VAL A 82 16.59 -7.51 0.03
C VAL A 82 16.37 -9.02 0.04
N GLN A 83 15.31 -9.43 0.71
CA GLN A 83 14.77 -10.78 0.65
C GLN A 83 13.87 -10.90 -0.57
N VAL A 84 13.85 -12.08 -1.19
CA VAL A 84 13.10 -12.33 -2.42
C VAL A 84 12.41 -13.68 -2.37
N GLU A 85 11.21 -13.72 -2.95
CA GLU A 85 10.43 -14.94 -3.13
C GLU A 85 10.02 -15.05 -4.60
N GLU A 86 10.27 -16.22 -5.19
CA GLU A 86 9.81 -16.52 -6.54
C GLU A 86 8.30 -16.74 -6.53
N VAL A 87 7.59 -16.04 -7.43
CA VAL A 87 6.16 -16.15 -7.61
C VAL A 87 5.85 -17.35 -8.48
N SER A 88 5.00 -18.25 -7.97
CA SER A 88 4.47 -19.36 -8.77
C SER A 88 3.48 -18.82 -9.81
N LEU A 89 3.78 -19.06 -11.09
CA LEU A 89 2.93 -18.65 -12.21
C LEU A 89 2.15 -19.85 -12.80
N PRO A 90 0.92 -19.62 -13.30
CA PRO A 90 0.16 -18.36 -13.23
C PRO A 90 -0.34 -18.06 -11.80
N VAL A 91 -0.53 -16.78 -11.47
CA VAL A 91 -1.10 -16.36 -10.18
C VAL A 91 -2.63 -16.45 -10.21
N ARG A 92 -3.24 -16.67 -9.05
CA ARG A 92 -4.69 -16.55 -8.92
C ARG A 92 -5.14 -15.09 -9.07
N SER A 93 -6.25 -14.88 -9.79
CA SER A 93 -6.97 -13.61 -9.80
C SER A 93 -7.46 -13.22 -8.39
N GLY A 94 -7.63 -11.93 -8.15
CA GLY A 94 -8.08 -11.36 -6.88
C GLY A 94 -6.94 -11.10 -5.87
N GLY A 95 -5.71 -10.95 -6.35
CA GLY A 95 -4.56 -10.59 -5.52
C GLY A 95 -4.65 -9.14 -4.99
N LEU A 96 -4.14 -8.90 -3.78
CA LEU A 96 -4.03 -7.55 -3.25
C LEU A 96 -2.77 -6.85 -3.80
N SER A 97 -2.99 -5.82 -4.59
CA SER A 97 -1.95 -4.96 -5.18
C SER A 97 -1.59 -3.80 -4.26
N TYR A 98 -0.30 -3.51 -4.10
CA TYR A 98 0.15 -2.31 -3.37
C TYR A 98 -0.17 -1.01 -4.13
N GLY A 99 -0.17 -1.06 -5.45
CA GLY A 99 -0.66 0.01 -6.31
C GLY A 99 -2.14 0.32 -6.07
N LEU A 100 -2.97 -0.70 -5.82
CA LEU A 100 -4.37 -0.50 -5.45
C LEU A 100 -4.50 0.18 -4.08
N LEU A 101 -3.68 -0.21 -3.10
CA LEU A 101 -3.61 0.46 -1.80
C LEU A 101 -3.22 1.94 -1.96
N LEU A 102 -2.21 2.22 -2.78
CA LEU A 102 -1.77 3.59 -3.10
C LEU A 102 -2.89 4.42 -3.73
N ILE A 103 -3.60 3.87 -4.72
CA ILE A 103 -4.74 4.54 -5.37
C ILE A 103 -5.88 4.82 -4.39
N ASN A 104 -6.11 3.90 -3.45
CA ASN A 104 -7.13 4.05 -2.41
C ASN A 104 -6.71 4.99 -1.26
N GLY A 105 -5.53 5.62 -1.34
CA GLY A 105 -5.07 6.62 -0.38
C GLY A 105 -4.51 6.02 0.90
N ALA A 106 -4.05 4.76 0.88
CA ALA A 106 -3.26 4.22 1.96
C ALA A 106 -2.00 5.09 2.20
N ILE A 107 -1.53 5.11 3.43
CA ILE A 107 -0.29 5.78 3.83
C ILE A 107 0.84 4.76 3.93
N GLY A 108 2.07 5.20 4.21
CA GLY A 108 3.20 4.27 4.40
C GLY A 108 3.87 3.86 3.10
N PHE A 109 4.05 4.80 2.17
CA PHE A 109 4.82 4.57 0.95
C PHE A 109 6.14 5.33 0.97
N TYR A 110 7.18 4.71 0.42
CA TYR A 110 8.50 5.28 0.22
C TYR A 110 8.89 5.16 -1.26
N SER A 111 9.30 6.26 -1.87
CA SER A 111 9.61 6.31 -3.29
C SER A 111 11.12 6.34 -3.49
N LEU A 112 11.68 5.26 -4.03
CA LEU A 112 13.10 5.24 -4.41
C LEU A 112 13.34 6.13 -5.63
N ALA A 113 12.34 6.25 -6.51
CA ALA A 113 12.44 7.03 -7.74
C ALA A 113 12.62 8.55 -7.51
N ASP A 114 12.32 9.04 -6.30
CA ASP A 114 12.50 10.44 -5.92
C ASP A 114 13.89 10.72 -5.30
N GLU A 115 14.72 9.69 -5.12
CA GLU A 115 16.06 9.83 -4.54
C GLU A 115 17.09 10.37 -5.55
N GLU A 116 18.05 11.15 -5.04
CA GLU A 116 19.20 11.56 -5.83
C GLU A 116 20.10 10.35 -6.15
N GLY A 117 20.45 10.18 -7.42
CA GLY A 117 21.28 9.06 -7.86
C GLY A 117 20.50 7.79 -8.22
N TYR A 118 19.17 7.84 -8.20
CA TYR A 118 18.33 6.73 -8.64
C TYR A 118 18.64 6.29 -10.09
N ASN A 119 18.97 5.01 -10.27
CA ASN A 119 19.46 4.47 -11.55
C ASN A 119 18.85 3.11 -11.93
N LEU A 120 17.77 2.69 -11.27
CA LEU A 120 17.07 1.44 -11.60
C LEU A 120 16.32 1.55 -12.94
N SER A 121 16.17 0.42 -13.63
CA SER A 121 15.48 0.35 -14.92
C SER A 121 13.96 0.54 -14.84
N VAL A 122 13.38 0.32 -13.66
CA VAL A 122 11.95 0.47 -13.35
C VAL A 122 11.76 1.35 -12.14
N SER A 123 10.64 2.08 -12.06
CA SER A 123 10.28 2.85 -10.88
C SER A 123 9.82 1.93 -9.74
N VAL A 124 10.36 2.13 -8.54
CA VAL A 124 10.12 1.27 -7.38
C VAL A 124 9.58 2.09 -6.21
N LEU A 125 8.51 1.60 -5.61
CA LEU A 125 8.01 2.04 -4.32
C LEU A 125 8.17 0.94 -3.28
N GLY A 126 8.30 1.33 -2.02
CA GLY A 126 8.19 0.45 -0.85
C GLY A 126 6.94 0.79 -0.06
N HIS A 127 6.08 -0.19 0.19
CA HIS A 127 4.99 -0.06 1.16
C HIS A 127 5.44 -0.63 2.50
N TYR A 128 5.23 0.13 3.57
CA TYR A 128 5.55 -0.28 4.93
C TYR A 128 4.40 0.09 5.86
N GLU A 129 4.11 -0.82 6.79
CA GLU A 129 3.16 -0.57 7.87
C GLU A 129 3.96 -0.27 9.13
N VAL A 130 3.66 0.88 9.72
CA VAL A 130 4.11 1.27 11.06
C VAL A 130 2.86 1.11 11.89
N GLU A 131 2.87 0.27 12.93
CA GLU A 131 1.82 0.35 13.95
C GLU A 131 1.73 1.81 14.38
N GLU A 132 0.60 2.48 14.14
CA GLU A 132 0.46 3.80 14.75
C GLU A 132 0.69 3.58 16.25
N GLN A 133 1.72 4.21 16.83
CA GLN A 133 1.69 4.43 18.26
C GLN A 133 0.36 5.10 18.47
N ASP A 134 -0.52 4.41 19.18
CA ASP A 134 -1.93 4.73 19.31
C ASP A 134 -2.09 6.12 19.93
N PHE A 135 -1.95 7.14 19.08
CA PHE A 135 -2.47 8.48 19.28
C PHE A 135 -3.84 8.58 18.63
N SER A 136 -4.43 7.44 18.24
CA SER A 136 -5.73 7.39 17.63
C SER A 136 -6.80 7.61 18.71
N ASN A 137 -7.49 8.73 18.56
CA ASN A 137 -8.93 8.83 18.82
C ASN A 137 -9.43 8.84 20.27
N LEU A 138 -8.72 9.48 21.20
CA LEU A 138 -9.46 10.11 22.30
C LEU A 138 -10.24 11.29 21.71
N LEU A 139 -11.50 11.04 21.30
CA LEU A 139 -12.51 12.09 21.24
C LEU A 139 -12.35 12.88 22.53
N THR A 140 -11.81 14.10 22.43
CA THR A 140 -11.73 14.92 23.62
C THR A 140 -13.16 15.25 24.03
N SER A 141 -13.39 15.53 25.30
CA SER A 141 -14.71 16.00 25.74
C SER A 141 -15.18 17.22 24.93
N LYS A 142 -14.24 17.99 24.36
CA LYS A 142 -14.50 19.12 23.48
C LYS A 142 -15.00 18.68 22.09
N ASP A 143 -14.43 17.65 21.49
CA ASP A 143 -14.86 17.15 20.18
C ASP A 143 -16.26 16.53 20.25
N LEU A 144 -16.53 15.80 21.34
CA LEU A 144 -17.87 15.28 21.62
C LEU A 144 -18.89 16.42 21.81
N GLN A 145 -18.51 17.47 22.55
CA GLN A 145 -19.36 18.64 22.77
C GLN A 145 -19.67 19.37 21.45
N ASN A 146 -18.66 19.54 20.59
CA ASN A 146 -18.84 20.15 19.26
C ASN A 146 -19.83 19.34 18.41
N GLY A 147 -19.74 18.01 18.44
CA GLY A 147 -20.69 17.13 17.75
C GLY A 147 -22.13 17.24 18.28
N LEU A 148 -22.29 17.30 19.60
CA LEU A 148 -23.60 17.50 20.23
C LEU A 148 -24.22 18.86 19.87
N ASP A 149 -23.43 19.92 19.84
CA ASP A 149 -23.93 21.26 19.52
C ASP A 149 -24.30 21.38 18.05
N PHE A 150 -23.54 20.75 17.15
CA PHE A 150 -23.93 20.61 15.74
C PHE A 150 -25.27 19.87 15.59
N LEU A 151 -25.44 18.73 16.26
CA LEU A 151 -26.68 17.94 16.18
C LEU A 151 -27.89 18.73 16.70
N LYS A 152 -27.75 19.48 17.80
CA LYS A 152 -28.81 20.37 18.30
C LYS A 152 -29.18 21.43 17.24
N LEU A 153 -28.19 22.00 16.58
CA LEU A 153 -28.40 23.04 15.57
C LEU A 153 -29.14 22.48 14.34
N VAL A 154 -28.79 21.28 13.89
CA VAL A 154 -29.49 20.57 12.81
C VAL A 154 -30.93 20.24 13.19
N LEU A 155 -31.16 19.66 14.38
CA LEU A 155 -32.51 19.31 14.85
C LEU A 155 -33.42 20.54 14.97
N ASN A 156 -32.89 21.65 15.48
CA ASN A 156 -33.60 22.92 15.56
C ASN A 156 -33.98 23.44 14.16
N ASN A 157 -33.05 23.40 13.20
CA ASN A 157 -33.32 23.83 11.82
C ASN A 157 -34.35 22.93 11.10
N LEU A 158 -34.47 21.67 11.51
CA LEU A 158 -35.44 20.72 10.94
C LEU A 158 -36.80 20.72 11.68
N ASN A 159 -37.01 21.59 12.69
CA ASN A 159 -38.19 21.60 13.56
C ASN A 159 -38.47 20.25 14.24
N LEU A 160 -37.44 19.43 14.45
CA LEU A 160 -37.54 18.17 15.17
C LEU A 160 -37.35 18.45 16.65
N LYS A 161 -38.38 18.22 17.47
CA LYS A 161 -38.25 18.34 18.93
C LYS A 161 -37.29 17.26 19.44
N SER A 162 -36.22 17.65 20.11
CA SER A 162 -35.35 16.69 20.79
C SER A 162 -36.02 16.24 22.11
N GLU A 163 -36.70 15.09 22.09
CA GLU A 163 -37.05 14.38 23.33
C GLU A 163 -35.89 13.49 23.76
N SER A 164 -34.81 14.09 24.27
CA SER A 164 -33.81 13.34 25.03
C SER A 164 -32.88 14.28 25.80
N SER A 165 -32.96 14.23 27.13
CA SER A 165 -31.90 14.70 28.02
C SER A 165 -30.64 13.89 27.76
N PHE A 166 -29.61 14.50 27.17
CA PHE A 166 -28.28 13.89 27.13
C PHE A 166 -27.71 13.89 28.56
N PRO A 167 -27.17 12.76 29.05
CA PRO A 167 -26.54 12.73 30.37
C PRO A 167 -25.33 13.67 30.37
N SER A 168 -25.28 14.55 31.36
CA SER A 168 -24.10 15.36 31.67
C SER A 168 -22.98 14.43 32.13
N LEU A 169 -21.85 14.46 31.42
CA LEU A 169 -20.62 13.82 31.86
C LEU A 169 -19.95 14.76 32.88
N THR A 170 -20.00 14.40 34.16
CA THR A 170 -19.13 14.97 35.21
C THR A 170 -17.80 14.23 35.26
#